data_AF-B7ZFE0-F1
#
_entry.id   AF-B7ZFE0-F1
#
_cell.length_a   1.000
_cell.length_b   1.000
_cell.length_c   1.000
_cell.angle_alpha   90.00
_cell.angle_beta   90.00
_cell.angle_gamma   90.00
#
_symmetry.space_group_name_H-M   'P 1'
#
loop_
_entity.id
_entity.type
_entity.pdbx_description
1 polymer ?
#
loop_
_entity_poly.entity_id
_entity_poly.type
_entity_poly.pdbx_seq_one_letter_code
_entity_poly.pdbx_strand_id
1 'polypeptide(L)'
;DSSFYKGLDLNGGPDDPLQQTGQLFGGLVRDIRRRYPYYLSDITDAFSPQVLAAVIFIYFAALSPAITFGGLLGEKTRNQMGVSELLISTAVQGILFALLGAQPLLVVGFSGPLLVFEEAFFSFCETNGLEYIVGRVWIGFWLILLVVLVVAFEGSFLVRFISRYTQKIFSFLISLIFIYETFSKLIKIFQDHPLQKTYNYNVLMVPKPQGPLPNTALLSLVLMAGTFFFAMMLRKFKNSSYFPGKLRRVIGDFGVPISILIMVLVDFFIQDTYTQKLSVPDGFKVSN
;
A
#
# COMPACT_ATOMS: atom_id res chain seq x y z
N ASP A 1 -35.25 25.63 19.98
CA ASP A 1 -35.08 24.17 19.88
C ASP A 1 -33.67 23.72 20.26
N SER A 2 -33.56 23.19 21.48
CA SER A 2 -32.35 22.58 22.05
C SER A 2 -31.99 21.21 21.42
N SER A 3 -32.72 20.78 20.39
CA SER A 3 -32.48 19.52 19.68
C SER A 3 -31.43 19.63 18.56
N PHE A 4 -31.10 20.83 18.07
CA PHE A 4 -30.08 21.02 17.04
C PHE A 4 -28.65 20.88 17.59
N TYR A 5 -28.45 21.19 18.87
CA TYR A 5 -27.15 21.02 19.54
C TYR A 5 -26.89 19.58 20.05
N LYS A 6 -27.86 18.67 19.94
CA LYS A 6 -27.68 17.26 20.30
C LYS A 6 -26.85 16.46 19.29
N GLY A 7 -26.50 17.04 18.14
CA GLY A 7 -25.59 16.44 17.14
C GLY A 7 -24.12 16.88 17.29
N LEU A 8 -23.83 17.80 18.21
CA LEU A 8 -22.49 18.14 18.66
C LEU A 8 -22.28 17.41 19.99
N ASP A 9 -21.93 16.11 19.91
CA ASP A 9 -21.43 15.34 21.05
C ASP A 9 -20.09 15.94 21.53
N LEU A 10 -20.16 17.09 22.20
CA LEU A 10 -19.07 17.69 22.97
C LEU A 10 -18.98 17.10 24.37
N ASN A 11 -20.02 16.38 24.81
CA ASN A 11 -20.00 15.55 26.01
C ASN A 11 -20.04 14.09 25.56
N GLY A 12 -18.85 13.54 25.31
CA GLY A 12 -18.70 12.10 25.07
C GLY A 12 -19.40 11.31 26.17
N GLY A 13 -20.10 10.24 25.78
CA GLY A 13 -20.57 9.24 26.74
C GLY A 13 -19.42 8.72 27.62
N PRO A 14 -19.71 7.93 28.67
CA PRO A 14 -18.73 7.51 29.69
C PRO A 14 -17.49 6.77 29.16
N ASP A 15 -17.44 6.47 27.86
CA ASP A 15 -16.37 5.73 27.22
C ASP A 15 -15.79 6.35 25.92
N ASP A 16 -15.78 7.67 25.78
CA ASP A 16 -15.14 8.31 24.62
C ASP A 16 -13.64 7.92 24.52
N PRO A 17 -13.22 7.18 23.46
CA PRO A 17 -11.87 6.66 23.30
C PRO A 17 -10.78 7.72 23.26
N LEU A 18 -11.12 8.93 22.81
CA LEU A 18 -10.11 9.96 22.57
C LEU A 18 -9.95 10.90 23.76
N GLN A 19 -10.65 10.67 24.88
CA GLN A 19 -10.75 11.63 25.98
C GLN A 19 -9.48 11.62 26.79
N GLN A 20 -9.00 12.82 27.13
CA GLN A 20 -7.80 12.95 27.93
C GLN A 20 -7.99 12.30 29.30
N THR A 21 -7.11 11.37 29.64
CA THR A 21 -7.09 10.70 30.95
C THR A 21 -6.32 11.49 32.01
N GLY A 22 -5.44 12.42 31.61
CA GLY A 22 -4.64 13.26 32.50
C GLY A 22 -3.52 12.51 33.21
N GLN A 23 -3.22 11.29 32.78
CA GLN A 23 -2.16 10.43 33.31
C GLN A 23 -1.12 10.17 32.22
N LEU A 24 0.16 10.13 32.58
CA LEU A 24 1.21 9.75 31.63
C LEU A 24 0.92 8.35 31.07
N PHE A 25 0.89 8.24 29.74
CA PHE A 25 0.51 7.03 28.99
C PHE A 25 -0.92 6.51 29.24
N GLY A 26 -1.80 7.30 29.86
CA GLY A 26 -3.15 6.83 30.21
C GLY A 26 -3.99 6.43 29.00
N GLY A 27 -3.90 7.17 27.89
CA GLY A 27 -4.54 6.81 26.61
C GLY A 27 -4.07 5.46 26.06
N LEU A 28 -2.76 5.21 26.05
CA LEU A 28 -2.18 3.94 25.56
C LEU A 28 -2.66 2.74 26.40
N VAL A 29 -2.64 2.88 27.73
CA VAL A 29 -3.07 1.80 28.64
C VAL A 29 -4.56 1.50 28.44
N ARG A 30 -5.39 2.52 28.19
CA ARG A 30 -6.82 2.34 27.91
C ARG A 30 -7.05 1.54 26.62
N ASP A 31 -6.28 1.83 25.57
CA ASP A 31 -6.37 1.11 24.30
C ASP A 31 -5.94 -0.36 24.45
N ILE A 32 -4.87 -0.64 25.19
CA ILE A 32 -4.43 -2.02 25.48
C ILE A 32 -5.51 -2.79 26.23
N ARG A 33 -6.09 -2.20 27.29
CA ARG A 33 -7.17 -2.85 28.06
C ARG A 33 -8.41 -3.14 27.23
N ARG A 34 -8.71 -2.27 26.26
CA ARG A 34 -9.85 -2.45 25.34
C ARG A 34 -9.58 -3.52 24.28
N ARG A 35 -8.37 -3.57 23.72
CA ARG A 35 -8.05 -4.47 22.61
C ARG A 35 -7.71 -5.88 23.05
N TYR A 36 -6.91 -6.03 24.11
CA TYR A 36 -6.35 -7.32 24.51
C TYR A 36 -7.39 -8.44 24.74
N PRO A 37 -8.60 -8.19 25.29
CA PRO A 37 -9.62 -9.23 25.44
C PRO A 37 -10.08 -9.86 24.11
N TYR A 38 -10.08 -9.11 23.02
CA TYR A 38 -10.52 -9.58 21.70
C TYR A 38 -9.42 -10.33 20.92
N TYR A 39 -8.17 -10.22 21.36
CA TYR A 39 -7.02 -10.74 20.60
C TYR A 39 -7.12 -12.26 20.34
N LEU A 40 -7.51 -13.03 21.35
CA LEU A 40 -7.65 -14.49 21.20
C LEU A 40 -8.84 -14.88 20.31
N SER A 41 -9.94 -14.11 20.35
CA SER A 41 -11.09 -14.36 19.46
C SER A 41 -10.79 -14.02 18.00
N ASP A 42 -9.93 -13.04 17.74
CA ASP A 42 -9.56 -12.63 16.37
C ASP A 42 -8.86 -13.77 15.61
N ILE A 43 -8.06 -14.60 16.29
CA ILE A 43 -7.41 -15.78 15.68
C ILE A 43 -8.44 -16.83 15.26
N THR A 44 -9.49 -17.04 16.04
CA THR A 44 -10.57 -17.98 15.70
C THR A 44 -11.50 -17.44 14.61
N ASP A 45 -11.74 -16.12 14.59
CA ASP A 45 -12.63 -15.47 13.62
C ASP A 45 -11.99 -15.38 12.21
N ALA A 46 -10.67 -15.48 12.12
CA ALA A 46 -9.95 -15.47 10.85
C ALA A 46 -10.20 -16.70 9.96
N PHE A 47 -10.88 -17.75 10.46
CA PHE A 47 -11.05 -19.02 9.75
C PHE A 47 -12.24 -19.03 8.77
N SER A 48 -12.31 -18.04 7.89
CA SER A 48 -13.35 -17.95 6.85
C SER A 48 -12.73 -17.90 5.44
N PRO A 49 -13.41 -18.44 4.40
CA PRO A 49 -12.88 -18.42 3.03
C PRO A 49 -12.76 -17.00 2.45
N GLN A 50 -13.53 -16.05 2.97
CA GLN A 50 -13.43 -14.64 2.62
C GLN A 50 -12.10 -14.04 3.07
N VAL A 51 -11.57 -14.47 4.24
CA VAL A 51 -10.26 -14.03 4.74
C VAL A 51 -9.15 -14.49 3.79
N LEU A 52 -9.21 -15.72 3.28
CA LEU A 52 -8.22 -16.20 2.30
C LEU A 52 -8.22 -15.34 1.03
N ALA A 53 -9.40 -14.99 0.50
CA ALA A 53 -9.50 -14.09 -0.65
C ALA A 53 -8.92 -12.71 -0.36
N ALA A 54 -9.20 -12.16 0.84
CA ALA A 54 -8.66 -10.89 1.28
C ALA A 54 -7.13 -10.92 1.45
N VAL A 55 -6.56 -12.00 1.99
CA VAL A 55 -5.10 -12.18 2.13
C VAL A 55 -4.42 -12.11 0.77
N ILE A 56 -4.92 -12.86 -0.23
CA ILE A 56 -4.34 -12.85 -1.58
C ILE A 56 -4.44 -11.45 -2.21
N PHE A 57 -5.60 -10.79 -2.07
CA PHE A 57 -5.81 -9.46 -2.63
C PHE A 57 -4.90 -8.41 -1.99
N ILE A 58 -4.86 -8.35 -0.66
CA ILE A 58 -4.05 -7.38 0.08
C ILE A 58 -2.55 -7.66 -0.08
N TYR A 59 -2.14 -8.92 -0.24
CA TYR A 59 -0.76 -9.28 -0.56
C TYR A 59 -0.28 -8.59 -1.85
N PHE A 60 -1.03 -8.72 -2.96
CA PHE A 60 -0.66 -8.04 -4.20
C PHE A 60 -0.78 -6.51 -4.10
N ALA A 61 -1.79 -6.01 -3.35
CA ALA A 61 -1.98 -4.59 -3.13
C ALA A 61 -0.86 -3.95 -2.31
N ALA A 62 -0.24 -4.68 -1.38
CA ALA A 62 0.89 -4.21 -0.59
C ALA A 62 2.24 -4.43 -1.29
N LEU A 63 2.40 -5.56 -2.00
CA LEU A 63 3.65 -5.91 -2.68
C LEU A 63 3.96 -4.98 -3.86
N SER A 64 2.97 -4.63 -4.68
CA SER A 64 3.20 -3.83 -5.89
C SER A 64 3.74 -2.41 -5.57
N PRO A 65 3.18 -1.66 -4.63
CA PRO A 65 3.78 -0.40 -4.17
C PRO A 65 5.13 -0.61 -3.50
N ALA A 66 5.32 -1.66 -2.71
CA ALA A 66 6.61 -1.93 -2.06
C ALA A 66 7.74 -2.15 -3.09
N ILE A 67 7.50 -2.94 -4.15
CA ILE A 67 8.49 -3.14 -5.22
C ILE A 67 8.70 -1.85 -6.01
N THR A 68 7.62 -1.15 -6.38
CA THR A 68 7.74 0.09 -7.17
C THR A 68 8.50 1.17 -6.40
N PHE A 69 8.09 1.45 -5.16
CA PHE A 69 8.76 2.46 -4.34
C PHE A 69 10.16 2.03 -3.92
N GLY A 70 10.40 0.74 -3.68
CA GLY A 70 11.74 0.24 -3.40
C GLY A 70 12.69 0.41 -4.57
N GLY A 71 12.20 0.23 -5.81
CA GLY A 71 12.98 0.45 -7.03
C GLY A 71 13.32 1.92 -7.22
N LEU A 72 12.32 2.80 -7.08
CA LEU A 72 12.54 4.25 -7.12
C LEU A 72 13.48 4.71 -6.01
N LEU A 73 13.34 4.19 -4.79
CA LEU A 73 14.20 4.51 -3.66
C LEU A 73 15.65 4.09 -3.93
N GLY A 74 15.86 2.92 -4.53
CA GLY A 74 17.18 2.44 -4.96
C GLY A 74 17.81 3.35 -6.02
N GLU A 75 17.05 3.73 -7.06
CA GLU A 75 17.53 4.63 -8.10
C GLU A 75 17.89 6.02 -7.54
N LYS A 76 17.10 6.55 -6.60
CA LYS A 76 17.31 7.88 -6.01
C LYS A 76 18.42 7.93 -4.97
N THR A 77 18.64 6.85 -4.24
CA THR A 77 19.65 6.79 -3.14
C THR A 77 20.97 6.13 -3.57
N ARG A 78 21.21 6.01 -4.89
CA ARG A 78 22.38 5.30 -5.46
C ARG A 78 22.56 3.91 -4.84
N ASN A 79 21.47 3.16 -4.73
CA ASN A 79 21.43 1.85 -4.10
C ASN A 79 21.98 1.81 -2.67
N GLN A 80 21.91 2.87 -1.86
CA GLN A 80 22.15 2.74 -0.42
C GLN A 80 20.91 2.23 0.34
N MET A 81 19.73 2.41 -0.25
CA MET A 81 18.45 1.91 0.27
C MET A 81 17.60 1.43 -0.92
N GLY A 82 17.32 0.14 -0.99
CA GLY A 82 16.69 -0.47 -2.17
C GLY A 82 15.42 -1.26 -1.87
N VAL A 83 15.12 -2.17 -2.78
CA VAL A 83 13.91 -3.01 -2.74
C VAL A 83 13.97 -4.02 -1.58
N SER A 84 15.14 -4.64 -1.34
CA SER A 84 15.30 -5.67 -0.31
C SER A 84 15.08 -5.12 1.09
N GLU A 85 15.68 -3.96 1.40
CA GLU A 85 15.52 -3.29 2.70
C GLU A 85 14.05 -2.90 2.92
N LEU A 86 13.38 -2.39 1.89
CA LEU A 86 11.98 -2.01 1.98
C LEU A 86 11.03 -3.21 2.16
N LEU A 87 11.31 -4.33 1.47
CA LEU A 87 10.54 -5.56 1.62
C LEU A 87 10.69 -6.15 3.03
N ILE A 88 11.92 -6.19 3.56
CA ILE A 88 12.17 -6.66 4.93
C ILE A 88 11.47 -5.74 5.93
N SER A 89 11.61 -4.41 5.77
CA SER A 89 10.96 -3.43 6.65
C SER A 89 9.45 -3.63 6.66
N THR A 90 8.82 -3.69 5.49
CA THR A 90 7.37 -3.84 5.36
C THR A 90 6.88 -5.18 5.95
N ALA A 91 7.60 -6.27 5.73
CA ALA A 91 7.23 -7.59 6.25
C ALA A 91 7.33 -7.65 7.79
N VAL A 92 8.48 -7.24 8.36
CA VAL A 92 8.71 -7.30 9.80
C VAL A 92 7.79 -6.32 10.53
N GLN A 93 7.68 -5.09 10.05
CA GLN A 93 6.76 -4.10 10.64
C GLN A 93 5.30 -4.54 10.51
N GLY A 94 4.92 -5.13 9.39
CA GLY A 94 3.58 -5.67 9.18
C GLY A 94 3.22 -6.78 10.18
N ILE A 95 4.13 -7.75 10.41
CA ILE A 95 3.92 -8.83 11.38
C ILE A 95 3.85 -8.27 12.81
N LEU A 96 4.80 -7.41 13.20
CA LEU A 96 4.82 -6.82 14.54
C LEU A 96 3.57 -5.97 14.80
N PHE A 97 3.15 -5.17 13.83
CA PHE A 97 1.96 -4.33 13.93
C PHE A 97 0.67 -5.16 13.93
N ALA A 98 0.59 -6.24 13.15
CA ALA A 98 -0.56 -7.14 13.17
C ALA A 98 -0.74 -7.86 14.52
N LEU A 99 0.37 -8.22 15.18
CA LEU A 99 0.33 -8.89 16.48
C LEU A 99 0.09 -7.94 17.66
N LEU A 100 0.67 -6.74 17.64
CA LEU A 100 0.68 -5.82 18.79
C LEU A 100 -0.22 -4.59 18.61
N GLY A 101 -0.73 -4.35 17.40
CA GLY A 101 -1.49 -3.16 17.06
C GLY A 101 -2.89 -3.14 17.66
N ALA A 102 -3.35 -1.96 18.07
CA ALA A 102 -4.72 -1.76 18.53
C ALA A 102 -5.77 -2.01 17.42
N GLN A 103 -5.37 -1.96 16.14
CA GLN A 103 -6.20 -2.18 14.96
C GLN A 103 -5.43 -2.93 13.85
N PRO A 104 -5.53 -4.27 13.78
CA PRO A 104 -4.78 -5.10 12.82
C PRO A 104 -5.35 -5.03 11.40
N LEU A 105 -6.46 -4.31 11.17
CA LEU A 105 -6.95 -4.00 9.82
C LEU A 105 -6.09 -2.96 9.08
N LEU A 106 -5.23 -2.22 9.79
CA LEU A 106 -4.34 -1.25 9.17
C LEU A 106 -3.14 -1.97 8.54
N VAL A 107 -2.88 -1.67 7.27
CA VAL A 107 -1.74 -2.19 6.52
C VAL A 107 -0.64 -1.13 6.51
N VAL A 108 0.47 -1.43 7.15
CA VAL A 108 1.65 -0.55 7.19
C VAL A 108 2.46 -0.74 5.92
N GLY A 109 2.82 0.37 5.26
CA GLY A 109 3.61 0.33 4.04
C GLY A 109 4.23 1.68 3.71
N PHE A 110 5.16 1.65 2.76
CA PHE A 110 5.85 2.84 2.27
C PHE A 110 4.93 3.70 1.40
N SER A 111 5.17 5.01 1.38
CA SER A 111 4.30 5.97 0.68
C SER A 111 5.11 7.03 -0.08
N GLY A 112 4.46 7.70 -1.03
CA GLY A 112 5.07 8.76 -1.84
C GLY A 112 5.74 9.88 -1.02
N PRO A 113 5.13 10.42 0.05
CA PRO A 113 5.78 11.42 0.89
C PRO A 113 7.09 10.94 1.52
N LEU A 114 7.18 9.67 1.91
CA LEU A 114 8.42 9.10 2.42
C LEU A 114 9.48 9.04 1.31
N LEU A 115 9.12 8.64 0.09
CA LEU A 115 10.07 8.66 -1.04
C LEU A 115 10.67 10.05 -1.26
N VAL A 116 9.84 11.09 -1.29
CA VAL A 116 10.30 12.48 -1.52
C VAL A 116 11.18 12.96 -0.38
N PHE A 117 10.83 12.62 0.87
CA PHE A 117 11.67 12.92 2.02
C PHE A 117 13.04 12.25 1.93
N GLU A 118 13.09 10.97 1.57
CA GLU A 118 14.32 10.20 1.43
C GLU A 118 15.22 10.75 0.31
N GLU A 119 14.63 11.10 -0.84
CA GLU A 119 15.35 11.73 -1.96
C GLU A 119 15.96 13.08 -1.54
N ALA A 120 15.18 13.93 -0.87
CA ALA A 120 15.64 15.23 -0.38
C ALA A 120 16.74 15.08 0.69
N PHE A 121 16.57 14.16 1.64
CA PHE A 121 17.53 13.93 2.71
C PHE A 121 18.84 13.32 2.18
N PHE A 122 18.74 12.39 1.23
CA PHE A 122 19.92 11.82 0.56
C PHE A 122 20.72 12.90 -0.17
N SER A 123 20.05 13.74 -0.98
CA SER A 123 20.71 14.85 -1.68
C SER A 123 21.34 15.87 -0.72
N PHE A 124 20.66 16.17 0.40
CA PHE A 124 21.20 17.05 1.44
C PHE A 124 22.46 16.47 2.09
N CYS A 125 22.46 15.19 2.44
CA CYS A 125 23.62 14.51 3.02
C CYS A 125 24.80 14.50 2.05
N GLU A 126 24.56 14.15 0.79
CA GLU A 126 25.59 14.14 -0.26
C GLU A 126 26.21 15.53 -0.47
N THR A 127 25.38 16.57 -0.54
CA THR A 127 25.85 17.95 -0.75
C THR A 127 26.74 18.45 0.40
N ASN A 128 26.42 18.03 1.63
CA ASN A 128 27.14 18.47 2.83
C ASN A 128 28.24 17.51 3.28
N GLY A 129 28.52 16.44 2.52
CA GLY A 129 29.51 15.42 2.89
C GLY A 129 29.15 14.63 4.14
N LEU A 130 27.86 14.52 4.48
CA LEU A 130 27.35 13.72 5.59
C LEU A 130 27.02 12.30 5.12
N GLU A 131 27.30 11.30 5.94
CA GLU A 131 26.94 9.92 5.64
C GLU A 131 25.42 9.71 5.80
N TYR A 132 24.74 9.44 4.69
CA TYR A 132 23.28 9.32 4.62
C TYR A 132 22.71 8.32 5.62
N ILE A 133 23.28 7.11 5.69
CA ILE A 133 22.74 6.04 6.55
C ILE A 133 22.89 6.39 8.04
N VAL A 134 24.01 7.01 8.42
CA VAL A 134 24.25 7.46 9.81
C VAL A 134 23.30 8.61 10.15
N GLY A 135 23.12 9.58 9.25
CA GLY A 135 22.13 10.64 9.40
C GLY A 135 20.71 10.11 9.56
N ARG A 136 20.35 9.07 8.80
CA ARG A 136 19.05 8.39 8.90
C ARG A 136 18.84 7.74 10.27
N VAL A 137 19.87 7.13 10.85
CA VAL A 137 19.81 6.56 12.20
C VAL A 137 19.54 7.64 13.26
N TRP A 138 20.17 8.82 13.14
CA TRP A 138 19.89 9.96 14.01
C TRP A 138 18.46 10.47 13.90
N ILE A 139 17.91 10.55 12.68
CA ILE A 139 16.48 10.84 12.49
C ILE A 139 15.63 9.80 13.22
N GLY A 140 15.99 8.51 13.13
CA GLY A 140 15.33 7.42 13.84
C GLY A 140 15.29 7.62 15.36
N PHE A 141 16.40 8.02 15.98
CA PHE A 141 16.44 8.33 17.41
C PHE A 141 15.50 9.48 17.78
N TRP A 142 15.47 10.55 16.98
CA TRP A 142 14.55 11.67 17.18
C TRP A 142 13.08 11.27 17.00
N LEU A 143 12.78 10.41 16.03
CA LEU A 143 11.43 9.88 15.84
C LEU A 143 10.95 9.09 17.05
N ILE A 144 11.79 8.22 17.61
CA ILE A 144 11.45 7.46 18.83
C ILE A 144 11.18 8.41 19.99
N LEU A 145 12.06 9.40 20.21
CA LEU A 145 11.89 10.38 21.28
C LEU A 145 10.59 11.17 21.13
N LEU A 146 10.32 11.72 19.93
CA LEU A 146 9.11 12.50 19.68
C LEU A 146 7.85 11.64 19.81
N VAL A 147 7.84 10.41 19.32
CA VAL A 147 6.71 9.50 19.45
C VAL A 147 6.44 9.16 20.91
N VAL A 148 7.47 8.85 21.70
CA VAL A 148 7.31 8.57 23.13
C VAL A 148 6.72 9.76 23.86
N LEU A 149 7.20 10.99 23.58
CA LEU A 149 6.65 12.20 24.19
C LEU A 149 5.20 12.43 23.78
N VAL A 150 4.88 12.35 22.48
CA VAL A 150 3.51 12.57 21.99
C VAL A 150 2.53 11.53 22.54
N VAL A 151 2.96 10.27 22.67
CA VAL A 151 2.13 9.20 23.29
C VAL A 151 1.99 9.40 24.79
N ALA A 152 3.07 9.79 25.49
CA ALA A 152 3.04 10.04 26.93
C ALA A 152 2.11 11.19 27.31
N PHE A 153 2.08 12.27 26.50
CA PHE A 153 1.26 13.46 26.69
C PHE A 153 -0.08 13.43 25.95
N GLU A 154 -0.58 12.25 25.60
CA GLU A 154 -1.92 12.05 25.02
C GLU A 154 -2.19 12.91 23.75
N GLY A 155 -1.21 12.98 22.85
CA GLY A 155 -1.33 13.72 21.59
C GLY A 155 -2.45 13.22 20.66
N SER A 156 -2.98 12.01 20.89
CA SER A 156 -4.18 11.48 20.22
C SER A 156 -5.41 12.37 20.42
N PHE A 157 -5.45 13.22 21.45
CA PHE A 157 -6.47 14.23 21.62
C PHE A 157 -6.59 15.16 20.40
N LEU A 158 -5.48 15.50 19.74
CA LEU A 158 -5.50 16.37 18.55
C LEU A 158 -6.28 15.76 17.38
N VAL A 159 -6.37 14.42 17.33
CA VAL A 159 -7.12 13.70 16.30
C VAL A 159 -8.62 14.02 16.38
N ARG A 160 -9.14 14.45 17.54
CA ARG A 160 -10.54 14.89 17.70
C ARG A 160 -10.90 16.10 16.84
N PHE A 161 -9.93 16.96 16.55
CA PHE A 161 -10.15 18.14 15.70
C PHE A 161 -10.21 17.77 14.22
N ILE A 162 -9.86 16.54 13.86
CA ILE A 162 -9.98 16.02 12.50
C ILE A 162 -11.45 15.67 12.24
N SER A 163 -12.16 16.63 11.65
CA SER A 163 -13.57 16.46 11.30
C SER A 163 -13.80 15.44 10.18
N ARG A 164 -15.05 14.96 10.05
CA ARG A 164 -15.47 14.13 8.91
C ARG A 164 -15.24 14.83 7.57
N TYR A 165 -15.26 16.16 7.54
CA TYR A 165 -15.01 16.94 6.33
C TYR A 165 -13.56 16.78 5.86
N THR A 166 -12.58 16.92 6.76
CA THR A 166 -11.17 16.75 6.42
C THR A 166 -10.85 15.31 6.03
N GLN A 167 -11.42 14.32 6.72
CA GLN A 167 -11.25 12.90 6.39
C GLN A 167 -11.76 12.58 4.97
N LYS A 168 -12.94 13.07 4.60
CA LYS A 168 -13.51 12.86 3.26
C LYS A 168 -12.64 13.49 2.17
N ILE A 169 -12.21 14.75 2.35
CA ILE A 169 -11.32 15.42 1.39
C ILE A 169 -10.01 14.66 1.24
N PHE A 170 -9.39 14.26 2.35
CA PHE A 170 -8.12 13.54 2.33
C PHE A 170 -8.23 12.18 1.63
N SER A 171 -9.28 11.40 1.95
CA SER A 171 -9.52 10.10 1.31
C SER A 171 -9.80 10.22 -0.20
N PHE A 172 -10.53 11.27 -0.61
CA PHE A 172 -10.80 11.56 -2.02
C PHE A 172 -9.53 11.97 -2.76
N LEU A 173 -8.71 12.83 -2.15
CA LEU A 173 -7.44 13.28 -2.71
C LEU A 173 -6.49 12.10 -2.94
N ILE A 174 -6.30 11.23 -1.93
CA ILE A 174 -5.46 10.03 -2.08
C ILE A 174 -5.99 9.12 -3.19
N SER A 175 -7.31 8.90 -3.24
CA SER A 175 -7.94 8.08 -4.28
C SER A 175 -7.69 8.65 -5.68
N LEU A 176 -7.80 9.97 -5.84
CA LEU A 176 -7.54 10.66 -7.09
C LEU A 176 -6.06 10.55 -7.50
N ILE A 177 -5.13 10.75 -6.56
CA ILE A 177 -3.69 10.60 -6.79
C ILE A 177 -3.37 9.16 -7.21
N PHE A 178 -3.94 8.15 -6.57
CA PHE A 178 -3.68 6.75 -6.90
C PHE A 178 -4.19 6.38 -8.32
N ILE A 179 -5.37 6.89 -8.70
CA ILE A 179 -5.90 6.71 -10.06
C ILE A 179 -4.98 7.42 -11.07
N TYR A 180 -4.61 8.67 -10.81
CA TYR A 180 -3.71 9.43 -11.68
C TYR A 180 -2.37 8.71 -11.86
N GLU A 181 -1.76 8.26 -10.77
CA GLU A 181 -0.47 7.54 -10.77
C GLU A 181 -0.55 6.25 -11.61
N THR A 182 -1.67 5.51 -11.52
CA THR A 182 -1.87 4.30 -12.31
C THR A 182 -1.87 4.58 -13.81
N PHE A 183 -2.59 5.64 -14.25
CA PHE A 183 -2.56 6.06 -15.65
C PHE A 183 -1.22 6.67 -16.06
N SER A 184 -0.54 7.39 -15.16
CA SER A 184 0.81 7.92 -15.36
C SER A 184 1.83 6.81 -15.66
N LYS A 185 1.74 5.68 -14.94
CA LYS A 185 2.57 4.49 -15.23
C LYS A 185 2.22 3.85 -16.58
N LEU A 186 0.94 3.76 -16.93
CA LEU A 186 0.54 3.26 -18.25
C LEU A 186 1.08 4.15 -19.38
N ILE A 187 0.96 5.48 -19.28
CA ILE A 187 1.48 6.39 -20.31
C ILE A 187 3.01 6.31 -20.38
N LYS A 188 3.70 6.08 -19.25
CA LYS A 188 5.15 5.85 -19.24
C LYS A 188 5.54 4.60 -20.04
N ILE A 189 4.76 3.52 -19.96
CA ILE A 189 4.96 2.33 -20.81
C ILE A 189 4.79 2.67 -22.30
N PHE A 190 3.80 3.51 -22.65
CA PHE A 190 3.63 4.00 -24.03
C PHE A 190 4.76 4.91 -24.50
N GLN A 191 5.41 5.64 -23.60
CA GLN A 191 6.59 6.45 -23.92
C GLN A 191 7.84 5.58 -24.10
N ASP A 192 8.03 4.56 -23.27
CA ASP A 192 9.16 3.63 -23.36
C ASP A 192 9.03 2.69 -24.58
N HIS A 193 7.80 2.37 -24.99
CA HIS A 193 7.48 1.53 -26.16
C HIS A 193 6.45 2.23 -27.08
N PRO A 194 6.86 3.28 -27.82
CA PRO A 194 5.99 4.05 -28.69
C PRO A 194 5.47 3.24 -29.87
N LEU A 195 4.25 3.54 -30.31
CA LEU A 195 3.63 2.92 -31.48
C LEU A 195 4.24 3.47 -32.77
N GLN A 196 5.20 2.74 -33.32
CA GLN A 196 5.90 3.04 -34.56
C GLN A 196 5.60 1.99 -35.63
N LYS A 197 5.83 2.31 -36.91
CA LYS A 197 5.66 1.34 -38.02
C LYS A 197 6.89 0.46 -38.25
N THR A 198 8.07 0.97 -37.89
CA THR A 198 9.37 0.31 -38.07
C THR A 198 10.04 0.18 -36.70
N TYR A 199 10.42 -1.03 -36.34
CA TYR A 199 11.16 -1.32 -35.10
C TYR A 199 12.53 -1.90 -35.42
N ASN A 200 13.49 -1.65 -34.53
CA ASN A 200 14.76 -2.37 -34.56
C ASN A 200 14.55 -3.76 -33.93
N TYR A 201 14.92 -4.82 -34.65
CA TYR A 201 14.77 -6.20 -34.19
C TYR A 201 15.98 -6.69 -33.36
N ASN A 202 17.08 -5.94 -33.36
CA ASN A 202 18.29 -6.26 -32.60
C ASN A 202 18.29 -5.57 -31.22
N VAL A 203 17.29 -5.85 -30.38
CA VAL A 203 17.22 -5.31 -29.01
C VAL A 203 17.68 -6.35 -28.01
N LEU A 204 18.67 -5.99 -27.18
CA LEU A 204 19.07 -6.81 -26.03
C LEU A 204 17.96 -6.78 -24.97
N MET A 205 17.46 -7.97 -24.65
CA MET A 205 16.30 -8.16 -23.76
C MET A 205 16.68 -8.30 -22.27
N VAL A 206 17.97 -8.42 -21.93
CA VAL A 206 18.44 -8.77 -20.58
C VAL A 206 19.21 -7.59 -19.96
N PRO A 207 18.87 -7.11 -18.73
CA PRO A 207 17.76 -7.51 -17.86
C PRO A 207 16.45 -6.72 -18.08
N LYS A 208 16.51 -5.63 -18.87
CA LYS A 208 15.37 -4.80 -19.33
C LYS A 208 15.63 -4.44 -20.80
N PRO A 209 14.61 -4.40 -21.67
CA PRO A 209 14.82 -4.02 -23.06
C PRO A 209 15.43 -2.62 -23.16
N GLN A 210 16.56 -2.52 -23.87
CA GLN A 210 17.28 -1.26 -24.09
C GLN A 210 16.70 -0.41 -25.24
N GLY A 211 15.56 -0.80 -25.78
CA GLY A 211 14.92 -0.14 -26.90
C GLY A 211 13.41 -0.37 -26.98
N PRO A 212 12.72 0.39 -27.85
CA PRO A 212 11.28 0.30 -28.02
C PRO A 212 10.90 -1.03 -28.69
N LEU A 213 9.94 -1.75 -28.09
CA LEU A 213 9.46 -3.04 -28.59
C LEU A 213 8.05 -2.89 -29.20
N PRO A 214 7.77 -3.61 -30.30
CA PRO A 214 6.44 -3.59 -30.91
C PRO A 214 5.39 -4.20 -29.99
N ASN A 215 4.14 -3.74 -30.12
CA ASN A 215 2.92 -4.28 -29.50
C ASN A 215 2.87 -4.36 -27.96
N THR A 216 3.98 -4.11 -27.26
CA THR A 216 4.09 -4.17 -25.80
C THR A 216 3.13 -3.18 -25.11
N ALA A 217 3.07 -1.94 -25.60
CA ALA A 217 2.22 -0.90 -25.01
C ALA A 217 0.72 -1.21 -25.14
N LEU A 218 0.29 -1.70 -26.31
CA LEU A 218 -1.11 -2.09 -26.53
C LEU A 218 -1.50 -3.30 -25.68
N LEU A 219 -0.64 -4.32 -25.61
CA LEU A 219 -0.89 -5.49 -24.78
C LEU A 219 -0.98 -5.11 -23.29
N SER A 220 -0.12 -4.21 -22.82
CA SER A 220 -0.17 -3.70 -21.45
C SER A 220 -1.48 -2.97 -21.14
N LEU A 221 -2.00 -2.17 -22.09
CA LEU A 221 -3.30 -1.52 -21.96
C LEU A 221 -4.44 -2.54 -21.91
N VAL A 222 -4.41 -3.57 -22.76
CA VAL A 222 -5.42 -4.64 -22.80
C VAL A 222 -5.43 -5.44 -21.50
N LEU A 223 -4.25 -5.80 -20.97
CA LEU A 223 -4.14 -6.50 -19.68
C LEU A 223 -4.68 -5.65 -18.52
N MET A 224 -4.33 -4.35 -18.47
CA MET A 224 -4.83 -3.44 -17.44
C MET A 224 -6.36 -3.27 -17.52
N ALA A 225 -6.89 -2.94 -18.71
CA ALA A 225 -8.32 -2.74 -18.91
C ALA A 225 -9.12 -4.03 -18.68
N GLY A 226 -8.59 -5.17 -19.15
CA GLY A 226 -9.17 -6.49 -18.96
C GLY A 226 -9.25 -6.88 -17.49
N THR A 227 -8.15 -6.73 -16.74
CA THR A 227 -8.13 -7.03 -15.29
C THR A 227 -9.16 -6.18 -14.54
N PHE A 228 -9.21 -4.88 -14.83
CA PHE A 228 -10.19 -3.97 -14.21
C PHE A 228 -11.62 -4.35 -14.55
N PHE A 229 -11.89 -4.67 -15.82
CA PHE A 229 -13.21 -5.10 -16.29
C PHE A 229 -13.67 -6.38 -15.58
N PHE A 230 -12.85 -7.42 -15.53
CA PHE A 230 -13.18 -8.67 -14.85
C PHE A 230 -13.40 -8.46 -13.36
N ALA A 231 -12.56 -7.66 -12.69
CA ALA A 231 -12.72 -7.39 -11.26
C ALA A 231 -14.05 -6.68 -10.98
N MET A 232 -14.43 -5.71 -11.81
CA MET A 232 -15.70 -5.00 -11.69
C MET A 232 -16.90 -5.89 -12.03
N MET A 233 -16.79 -6.77 -13.03
CA MET A 233 -17.83 -7.74 -13.39
C MET A 233 -18.06 -8.75 -12.27
N LEU A 234 -17.00 -9.36 -11.73
CA LEU A 234 -17.10 -10.34 -10.64
C LEU A 234 -17.62 -9.69 -9.34
N ARG A 235 -17.28 -8.42 -9.09
CA ARG A 235 -17.87 -7.65 -7.99
C ARG A 235 -19.37 -7.41 -8.19
N LYS A 236 -19.83 -7.05 -9.39
CA LYS A 236 -21.26 -6.93 -9.71
C LYS A 236 -21.97 -8.28 -9.64
N PHE A 237 -21.31 -9.35 -10.07
CA PHE A 237 -21.83 -10.72 -10.05
C PHE A 237 -22.16 -11.20 -8.63
N LYS A 238 -21.37 -10.81 -7.62
CA LYS A 238 -21.66 -11.08 -6.20
C LYS A 238 -23.09 -10.70 -5.78
N ASN A 239 -23.60 -9.59 -6.32
CA ASN A 239 -24.91 -9.02 -6.00
C ASN A 239 -26.00 -9.35 -7.04
N SER A 240 -25.64 -10.08 -8.11
CA SER A 240 -26.55 -10.41 -9.19
C SER A 240 -27.52 -11.54 -8.80
N SER A 241 -28.62 -11.71 -9.52
CA SER A 241 -29.61 -12.79 -9.28
C SER A 241 -29.17 -14.16 -9.82
N TYR A 242 -28.20 -14.18 -10.73
CA TYR A 242 -27.68 -15.42 -11.32
C TYR A 242 -26.83 -16.23 -10.32
N PHE A 243 -26.85 -17.56 -10.44
CA PHE A 243 -26.13 -18.56 -9.61
C PHE A 243 -26.65 -18.79 -8.17
N PRO A 244 -26.46 -20.02 -7.62
CA PRO A 244 -26.82 -20.34 -6.25
C PRO A 244 -25.97 -19.54 -5.24
N GLY A 245 -26.62 -19.09 -4.15
CA GLY A 245 -26.10 -18.05 -3.26
C GLY A 245 -24.69 -18.29 -2.68
N LYS A 246 -24.36 -19.52 -2.28
CA LYS A 246 -23.03 -19.84 -1.72
C LYS A 246 -21.92 -19.71 -2.77
N LEU A 247 -22.15 -20.26 -3.97
CA LEU A 247 -21.18 -20.20 -5.07
C LEU A 247 -20.99 -18.77 -5.57
N ARG A 248 -22.08 -17.99 -5.71
CA ARG A 248 -22.03 -16.59 -6.12
C ARG A 248 -21.22 -15.72 -5.15
N ARG A 249 -21.38 -15.91 -3.85
CA ARG A 249 -20.63 -15.18 -2.82
C ARG A 249 -19.13 -15.50 -2.90
N VAL A 250 -18.77 -16.78 -2.98
CA VAL A 250 -17.36 -17.21 -3.10
C VAL A 250 -16.73 -16.64 -4.38
N ILE A 251 -17.37 -16.78 -5.54
CA ILE A 251 -16.84 -16.22 -6.81
C ILE A 251 -16.69 -14.70 -6.72
N GLY A 252 -17.65 -14.02 -6.09
CA GLY A 252 -17.60 -12.58 -5.88
C GLY A 252 -16.46 -12.13 -4.94
N ASP A 253 -16.21 -12.88 -3.87
CA ASP A 253 -15.15 -12.58 -2.89
C ASP A 253 -13.75 -12.83 -3.49
N PHE A 254 -13.61 -13.87 -4.32
CA PHE A 254 -12.38 -14.16 -5.07
C PHE A 254 -12.26 -13.37 -6.38
N GLY A 255 -13.12 -12.36 -6.60
CA GLY A 255 -13.21 -11.65 -7.88
C GLY A 255 -11.89 -11.02 -8.33
N VAL A 256 -11.16 -10.36 -7.42
CA VAL A 256 -9.87 -9.74 -7.77
C VAL A 256 -8.77 -10.80 -8.03
N PRO A 257 -8.53 -11.79 -7.14
CA PRO A 257 -7.59 -12.88 -7.42
C PRO A 257 -7.87 -13.62 -8.73
N ILE A 258 -9.13 -13.93 -9.03
CA ILE A 258 -9.53 -14.61 -10.29
C ILE A 258 -9.20 -13.72 -11.50
N SER A 259 -9.46 -12.42 -11.41
CA SER A 259 -9.16 -11.48 -12.51
C SER A 259 -7.67 -11.40 -12.79
N ILE A 260 -6.84 -11.37 -11.74
CA ILE A 260 -5.38 -11.42 -11.86
C ILE A 260 -4.95 -12.73 -12.52
N LEU A 261 -5.45 -13.87 -12.04
CA LEU A 261 -5.09 -15.19 -12.58
C LEU A 261 -5.45 -15.32 -14.07
N ILE A 262 -6.65 -14.89 -14.46
CA ILE A 262 -7.07 -14.91 -15.87
C ILE A 262 -6.11 -14.09 -16.73
N MET A 263 -5.78 -12.87 -16.32
CA MET A 263 -4.92 -11.97 -17.11
C MET A 263 -3.46 -12.42 -17.14
N VAL A 264 -2.97 -13.04 -16.06
CA VAL A 264 -1.66 -13.72 -16.04
C VAL A 264 -1.64 -14.91 -17.01
N LEU A 265 -2.72 -15.69 -17.10
CA LEU A 265 -2.81 -16.78 -18.07
C LEU A 265 -2.86 -16.27 -19.52
N VAL A 266 -3.58 -15.18 -19.78
CA VAL A 266 -3.60 -14.52 -21.10
C VAL A 266 -2.19 -14.06 -21.49
N ASP A 267 -1.46 -13.40 -20.58
CA ASP A 267 -0.07 -13.01 -20.80
C ASP A 267 0.85 -14.22 -21.02
N PHE A 268 0.66 -15.31 -20.26
CA PHE A 268 1.48 -16.53 -20.39
C PHE A 268 1.33 -17.22 -21.75
N PHE A 269 0.14 -17.21 -22.33
CA PHE A 269 -0.10 -17.80 -23.66
C PHE A 269 0.39 -16.90 -24.81
N ILE A 270 0.56 -15.60 -24.59
CA ILE A 270 1.11 -14.66 -25.57
C ILE A 270 2.63 -14.59 -25.40
N GLN A 271 3.36 -15.51 -26.04
CA GLN A 271 4.82 -15.60 -25.90
C GLN A 271 5.59 -14.64 -26.83
N ASP A 272 4.93 -14.12 -27.87
CA ASP A 272 5.58 -13.35 -28.93
C ASP A 272 5.77 -11.86 -28.60
N THR A 273 5.28 -11.39 -27.45
CA THR A 273 5.34 -9.97 -27.06
C THR A 273 5.82 -9.82 -25.63
N TYR A 274 6.79 -8.93 -25.42
CA TYR A 274 7.28 -8.59 -24.10
C TYR A 274 6.22 -7.85 -23.28
N THR A 275 6.18 -8.13 -21.98
CA THR A 275 5.38 -7.40 -20.99
C THR A 275 6.23 -7.12 -19.76
N GLN A 276 6.05 -5.95 -19.14
CA GLN A 276 6.77 -5.60 -17.91
C GLN A 276 6.24 -6.43 -16.75
N LYS A 277 7.10 -7.25 -16.14
CA LYS A 277 6.76 -8.14 -15.02
C LYS A 277 7.35 -7.63 -13.72
N LEU A 278 6.76 -8.04 -12.59
CA LEU A 278 7.28 -7.74 -11.26
C LEU A 278 8.66 -8.39 -11.09
N SER A 279 9.70 -7.58 -10.97
CA SER A 279 11.06 -8.03 -10.69
C SER A 279 11.31 -8.05 -9.18
N VAL A 280 11.32 -9.26 -8.62
CA VAL A 280 11.77 -9.50 -7.24
C VAL A 280 13.26 -9.85 -7.30
N PRO A 281 14.11 -9.27 -6.43
CA PRO A 281 15.52 -9.64 -6.40
C PRO A 281 15.70 -11.13 -6.07
N ASP A 282 16.65 -11.80 -6.74
CA ASP A 282 16.92 -13.24 -6.58
C ASP A 282 17.27 -13.65 -5.14
N GLY A 283 17.74 -12.71 -4.35
CA GLY A 283 17.99 -12.89 -2.93
C GLY A 283 18.12 -11.57 -2.21
N PHE A 284 18.08 -11.62 -0.88
CA PHE A 284 18.38 -10.46 -0.04
C PHE A 284 19.86 -10.12 -0.19
N LYS A 285 20.14 -9.04 -0.92
CA LYS A 285 21.43 -8.38 -0.94
C LYS A 285 21.25 -7.01 -0.32
N VAL A 286 22.23 -6.57 0.45
CA VAL A 286 22.34 -5.16 0.83
C VAL A 286 22.68 -4.41 -0.45
N SER A 287 21.91 -3.38 -0.73
CA SER A 287 22.20 -2.48 -1.84
C SER A 287 23.54 -1.77 -1.50
N ASN A 288 24.63 -2.17 -2.15
CA ASN A 288 25.95 -1.53 -2.09
C ASN A 288 26.77 -1.94 -3.32
#